data_AF-A0A7X8Z5Z1-F1
#
_entry.id   AF-A0A7X8Z5Z1-F1
#
_cell.length_a   1.000
_cell.length_b   1.000
_cell.length_c   1.000
_cell.angle_alpha   90.00
_cell.angle_beta   90.00
_cell.angle_gamma   90.00
#
_symmetry.space_group_name_H-M   'P 1'
#
loop_
_entity.id
_entity.type
_entity.pdbx_description
1 polymer ?
#
loop_
_entity_poly.entity_id
_entity_poly.type
_entity_poly.pdbx_seq_one_letter_code
_entity_poly.pdbx_strand_id
1 'polypeptide(L)'
;MRPVIGITCRRVTGARPGVTEYRLAAAYIAAVEEAGGIPLLLPALAVREQMPAAVCHGLLFSGGGDPDPRLYGEEELFPLDSVDRHRDDWEIFLVQQAREYAIPVFGICRGLQIINVAL
;
A
#
# COMPACT_ATOMS: atom_id res chain seq x y z
N MET A 1 -0.20 8.57 23.70
CA MET A 1 -0.97 8.94 22.49
C MET A 1 -1.16 7.68 21.65
N ARG A 2 -2.30 7.51 20.99
CA ARG A 2 -2.51 6.35 20.08
C ARG A 2 -1.65 6.56 18.80
N PRO A 3 -0.90 5.56 18.32
CA PRO A 3 -0.07 5.71 17.12
C PRO A 3 -0.95 5.82 15.87
N VAL A 4 -0.62 6.73 14.96
CA VAL A 4 -1.27 6.85 13.64
C VAL A 4 -0.66 5.82 12.69
N ILE A 5 -1.48 4.94 12.13
CA ILE A 5 -1.05 3.88 11.22
C ILE A 5 -1.59 4.16 9.82
N GLY A 6 -0.70 4.44 8.88
CA GLY A 6 -1.05 4.64 7.48
C GLY A 6 -1.36 3.30 6.80
N ILE A 7 -2.54 3.17 6.18
CA ILE A 7 -2.97 1.93 5.51
C ILE A 7 -3.13 2.17 4.02
N THR A 8 -2.43 1.41 3.19
CA THR A 8 -2.48 1.59 1.73
C THR A 8 -3.81 1.11 1.16
N CYS A 9 -4.39 1.88 0.24
CA CYS A 9 -5.67 1.56 -0.41
C CYS A 9 -5.44 1.08 -1.84
N ARG A 10 -6.29 0.15 -2.30
CA ARG A 10 -6.30 -0.27 -3.70
C ARG A 10 -7.10 0.71 -4.56
N ARG A 11 -6.61 1.02 -5.76
CA ARG A 11 -7.37 1.77 -6.77
C ARG A 11 -8.33 0.81 -7.48
N VAL A 12 -9.54 1.28 -7.74
CA VAL A 12 -10.58 0.53 -8.46
C VAL A 12 -11.13 1.44 -9.55
N THR A 13 -10.89 1.07 -10.80
CA THR A 13 -11.39 1.76 -11.98
C THR A 13 -12.48 0.93 -12.65
N GLY A 14 -13.49 1.57 -13.24
CA GLY A 14 -14.51 0.87 -14.04
C GLY A 14 -15.64 0.22 -13.23
N ALA A 15 -15.62 0.28 -11.90
CA ALA A 15 -16.77 -0.10 -11.08
C ALA A 15 -17.99 0.80 -11.33
N ARG A 16 -17.74 2.08 -11.67
CA ARG A 16 -18.73 3.04 -12.18
C ARG A 16 -18.12 3.78 -13.37
N PRO A 17 -18.88 4.03 -14.45
CA PRO A 17 -18.35 4.72 -15.63
C PRO A 17 -17.76 6.09 -15.27
N GLY A 18 -16.49 6.32 -15.64
CA GLY A 18 -15.79 7.59 -15.39
C GLY A 18 -15.34 7.84 -13.94
N VAL A 19 -15.54 6.89 -13.03
CA VAL A 19 -15.19 7.05 -11.61
C VAL A 19 -14.02 6.14 -11.23
N THR A 20 -13.03 6.72 -10.56
CA THR A 20 -11.96 6.00 -9.88
C THR A 20 -12.21 6.05 -8.38
N GLU A 21 -12.14 4.90 -7.73
CA GLU A 21 -12.33 4.79 -6.28
C GLU A 21 -11.06 4.24 -5.63
N TYR A 22 -10.81 4.63 -4.39
CA TYR A 22 -9.83 3.98 -3.54
C TYR A 22 -10.59 3.19 -2.48
N ARG A 23 -10.30 1.88 -2.40
CA ARG A 23 -11.01 0.96 -1.50
C ARG A 23 -10.03 0.26 -0.58
N LEU A 24 -10.52 -0.05 0.62
CA LEU A 24 -9.85 -0.90 1.59
C LEU A 24 -10.90 -1.78 2.25
N ALA A 25 -10.57 -3.05 2.53
CA ALA A 25 -11.46 -3.91 3.28
C ALA A 25 -11.54 -3.40 4.74
N ALA A 26 -12.76 -3.32 5.29
CA ALA A 26 -12.99 -2.79 6.64
C ALA A 26 -12.19 -3.52 7.73
N ALA A 27 -11.85 -4.80 7.51
CA ALA A 27 -11.04 -5.59 8.44
C ALA A 27 -9.66 -4.99 8.72
N TYR A 28 -9.04 -4.28 7.77
CA TYR A 28 -7.76 -3.60 8.02
C TYR A 28 -7.92 -2.43 8.99
N ILE A 29 -9.02 -1.69 8.87
CA ILE A 29 -9.35 -0.57 9.76
C ILE A 29 -9.63 -1.11 11.16
N ALA A 30 -10.52 -2.11 11.26
CA ALA A 30 -10.87 -2.75 12.53
C ALA A 30 -9.65 -3.32 13.26
N ALA A 31 -8.76 -4.02 12.55
CA ALA A 31 -7.55 -4.59 13.15
C ALA A 31 -6.61 -3.52 13.72
N VAL A 32 -6.46 -2.37 13.05
CA VAL A 32 -5.66 -1.25 13.57
C VAL A 32 -6.32 -0.61 14.78
N GLU A 33 -7.64 -0.44 14.77
CA GLU A 33 -8.40 0.11 15.90
C GLU A 33 -8.33 -0.79 17.13
N GLU A 34 -8.52 -2.09 16.96
CA GLU A 34 -8.42 -3.13 18.01
C GLU A 34 -7.01 -3.21 18.61
N ALA A 35 -5.97 -3.01 17.78
CA ALA A 35 -4.58 -2.89 18.23
C ALA A 35 -4.25 -1.55 18.92
N GLY A 36 -5.22 -0.64 19.05
CA GLY A 36 -5.06 0.66 19.71
C GLY A 36 -4.48 1.76 18.83
N GLY A 37 -4.30 1.53 17.52
CA GLY A 37 -3.85 2.53 16.55
C GLY A 37 -4.98 3.42 16.01
N ILE A 38 -4.63 4.52 15.35
CA ILE A 38 -5.53 5.38 14.59
C ILE A 38 -5.30 5.11 13.10
N PRO A 39 -6.27 4.54 12.36
CA PRO A 39 -6.09 4.26 10.94
C PRO A 39 -6.14 5.55 10.10
N LEU A 40 -5.15 5.73 9.23
CA LEU A 40 -5.11 6.78 8.22
C LEU A 40 -5.06 6.13 6.83
N LEU A 41 -6.10 6.35 6.02
CA LEU A 41 -6.16 5.75 4.68
C LEU A 41 -5.24 6.49 3.71
N LEU A 42 -4.39 5.74 3.02
CA LEU A 42 -3.41 6.24 2.05
C LEU A 42 -3.80 5.77 0.64
N PRO A 43 -4.52 6.61 -0.14
CA PRO A 43 -4.78 6.31 -1.56
C PRO A 43 -3.48 6.29 -2.35
N ALA A 44 -3.43 5.49 -3.43
CA ALA A 44 -2.25 5.46 -4.30
C ALA A 44 -2.12 6.79 -5.08
N LEU A 45 -1.06 7.56 -4.78
CA LEU A 45 -0.86 8.89 -5.35
C LEU A 45 0.07 8.84 -6.57
N ALA A 46 -0.17 9.74 -7.54
CA ALA A 46 0.73 9.94 -8.69
C ALA A 46 1.97 10.75 -8.31
N VAL A 47 1.80 11.69 -7.38
CA VAL A 47 2.87 12.57 -6.92
C VAL A 47 3.63 11.89 -5.79
N ARG A 48 4.95 11.78 -5.96
CA ARG A 48 5.88 11.20 -4.98
C ARG A 48 6.64 12.29 -4.23
N GLU A 49 5.89 13.24 -3.68
CA GLU A 49 6.45 14.22 -2.75
C GLU A 49 6.64 13.58 -1.38
N GLN A 50 7.54 14.14 -0.56
CA GLN A 50 7.92 13.59 0.75
C GLN A 50 6.67 13.09 1.49
N MET A 51 6.74 11.83 1.89
CA MET A 51 5.64 11.14 2.55
C MET A 51 5.17 11.95 3.77
N PRO A 52 3.91 11.83 4.21
CA PRO A 52 3.51 12.19 5.57
C PRO A 52 4.20 11.30 6.64
N ALA A 53 5.49 11.01 6.51
CA ALA A 53 6.35 10.38 7.51
C ALA A 53 6.36 11.17 8.82
N ALA A 54 6.12 12.48 8.75
CA ALA A 54 5.86 13.31 9.93
C ALA A 54 4.53 12.98 10.65
N VAL A 55 3.61 12.26 10.02
CA VAL A 55 2.24 12.01 10.53
C VAL A 55 2.05 10.53 10.92
N CYS A 56 2.60 9.59 10.14
CA CYS A 56 2.46 8.17 10.40
C CYS A 56 3.55 7.65 11.37
N HIS A 57 3.12 6.91 12.39
CA HIS A 57 3.99 6.20 13.33
C HIS A 57 4.31 4.76 12.86
N GLY A 58 3.60 4.28 11.83
CA GLY A 58 3.78 2.99 11.21
C GLY A 58 2.97 2.89 9.91
N LEU A 59 3.32 1.95 9.06
CA LEU A 59 2.62 1.68 7.79
C LEU A 59 2.14 0.23 7.70
N LEU A 60 0.92 0.07 7.20
CA LEU A 60 0.28 -1.20 6.91
C LEU A 60 -0.01 -1.29 5.41
N PHE A 61 0.69 -2.18 4.72
CA PHE A 61 0.48 -2.46 3.30
C PHE A 61 -0.61 -3.52 3.16
N SER A 62 -1.74 -3.13 2.57
CA SER A 62 -2.89 -4.02 2.41
C SER A 62 -2.71 -5.03 1.27
N GLY A 63 -3.49 -6.11 1.31
CA GLY A 63 -3.56 -7.10 0.25
C GLY A 63 -4.10 -6.54 -1.09
N GLY A 64 -4.14 -7.38 -2.11
CA GLY A 64 -4.62 -7.03 -3.44
C GLY A 64 -4.20 -8.06 -4.48
N GLY A 65 -4.23 -7.65 -5.75
CA GLY A 65 -3.75 -8.45 -6.87
C GLY A 65 -2.22 -8.60 -6.90
N ASP A 66 -1.68 -9.08 -8.00
CA ASP A 66 -0.26 -9.37 -8.11
C ASP A 66 0.57 -8.10 -8.35
N PRO A 67 1.78 -8.00 -7.75
CA PRO A 67 2.77 -6.99 -8.16
C PRO A 67 3.23 -7.22 -9.60
N ASP A 68 3.50 -6.14 -10.33
CA ASP A 68 4.07 -6.21 -11.69
C ASP A 68 5.43 -6.96 -11.71
N PRO A 69 5.55 -8.09 -12.45
CA PRO A 69 6.78 -8.89 -12.50
C PRO A 69 8.04 -8.16 -12.91
N ARG A 70 7.88 -7.11 -13.72
CA ARG A 70 9.00 -6.29 -14.19
C ARG A 70 9.71 -5.55 -13.05
N LEU A 71 9.06 -5.39 -11.90
CA LEU A 71 9.65 -4.78 -10.71
C LEU A 71 10.72 -5.67 -10.06
N TYR A 72 10.69 -6.97 -10.31
CA TYR A 72 11.68 -7.94 -9.83
C TYR A 72 12.40 -8.66 -10.98
N GLY A 73 12.42 -8.07 -12.17
CA GLY A 73 13.22 -8.52 -13.31
C GLY A 73 12.65 -9.68 -14.11
N GLU A 74 11.37 -10.02 -13.90
CA GLU A 74 10.70 -11.13 -14.59
C GLU A 74 9.66 -10.63 -15.60
N GLU A 75 9.26 -11.53 -16.51
CA GLU A 75 8.12 -11.33 -17.41
C GLU A 75 6.86 -12.02 -16.85
N GLU A 76 5.69 -11.70 -17.42
CA GLU A 76 4.46 -12.39 -17.07
C GLU A 76 4.47 -13.82 -17.61
N LEU A 77 4.66 -14.79 -16.72
CA LEU A 77 4.70 -16.22 -17.06
C LEU A 77 3.33 -16.90 -16.98
N PHE A 78 2.42 -16.33 -16.19
CA PHE A 78 1.06 -16.84 -15.95
C PHE A 78 0.09 -15.67 -15.82
N PRO A 79 -1.23 -15.88 -16.06
CA PRO A 79 -2.21 -14.82 -15.90
C PRO A 79 -2.17 -14.20 -14.50
N LEU A 80 -1.98 -12.88 -14.45
CA LEU A 80 -1.93 -12.12 -13.21
C LEU A 80 -3.31 -11.58 -12.81
N ASP A 81 -3.56 -11.47 -11.51
CA ASP A 81 -4.75 -10.83 -10.98
C ASP A 81 -4.52 -9.34 -10.77
N SER A 82 -5.31 -8.50 -11.43
CA SER A 82 -5.50 -7.09 -11.05
C SER A 82 -4.22 -6.27 -10.83
N VAL A 83 -3.20 -6.45 -11.68
CA VAL A 83 -1.92 -5.72 -11.62
C VAL A 83 -2.19 -4.21 -11.71
N ASP A 84 -1.67 -3.46 -10.74
CA ASP A 84 -1.80 -2.01 -10.68
C ASP A 84 -0.44 -1.36 -10.46
N ARG A 85 0.25 -1.12 -11.58
CA ARG A 85 1.60 -0.53 -11.58
C ARG A 85 1.66 0.83 -10.88
N HIS A 86 0.57 1.60 -10.92
CA HIS A 86 0.49 2.88 -10.20
C HIS A 86 0.52 2.68 -8.68
N ARG A 87 -0.17 1.66 -8.18
CA ARG A 87 -0.12 1.27 -6.77
C ARG A 87 1.23 0.67 -6.40
N ASP A 88 1.79 -0.18 -7.25
CA ASP A 88 3.10 -0.80 -7.00
C ASP A 88 4.17 0.27 -6.79
N ASP A 89 4.27 1.20 -7.73
CA ASP A 89 5.23 2.31 -7.70
C ASP A 89 5.07 3.19 -6.46
N TRP A 90 3.83 3.50 -6.08
CA TRP A 90 3.53 4.28 -4.88
C TRP A 90 3.94 3.54 -3.60
N GLU A 91 3.58 2.26 -3.50
CA GLU A 91 3.89 1.49 -2.30
C GLU A 91 5.38 1.17 -2.17
N ILE A 92 6.10 0.93 -3.27
CA ILE A 92 7.57 0.82 -3.26
C ILE A 92 8.20 2.10 -2.74
N PHE A 93 7.73 3.26 -3.22
CA PHE A 93 8.17 4.56 -2.70
C PHE A 93 7.91 4.68 -1.19
N LEU A 94 6.73 4.29 -0.69
CA LEU A 94 6.43 4.29 0.74
C LEU A 94 7.37 3.38 1.55
N VAL A 95 7.72 2.19 1.04
CA VAL A 95 8.68 1.29 1.73
C VAL A 95 10.06 1.94 1.81
N GLN A 96 10.53 2.56 0.73
CA GLN A 96 11.81 3.25 0.69
C GLN A 96 11.86 4.43 1.66
N GLN A 97 10.79 5.23 1.71
CA GLN A 97 10.66 6.33 2.68
C GLN A 97 10.57 5.82 4.12
N ALA A 98 9.82 4.76 4.38
CA ALA A 98 9.73 4.17 5.71
C ALA A 98 11.09 3.67 6.20
N ARG A 99 11.90 3.07 5.30
CA ARG A 99 13.28 2.67 5.60
C ARG A 99 14.17 3.88 5.90
N GLU A 100 14.07 4.96 5.12
CA GLU A 100 14.85 6.19 5.34
C GLU A 100 14.54 6.83 6.71
N TYR A 101 13.27 6.87 7.10
CA TYR A 101 12.81 7.48 8.36
C TYR A 101 12.68 6.49 9.53
N ALA A 102 13.11 5.24 9.35
CA ALA A 102 12.98 4.16 10.33
C ALA A 102 11.54 3.94 10.86
N ILE A 103 10.54 4.13 9.99
CA ILE A 103 9.13 3.88 10.31
C ILE A 103 8.85 2.38 10.20
N PRO A 104 8.21 1.74 11.20
CA PRO A 104 7.87 0.33 11.14
C PRO A 104 6.84 0.06 10.04
N VAL A 105 7.06 -1.02 9.29
CA VAL A 105 6.16 -1.48 8.21
C VAL A 105 5.63 -2.87 8.50
N PHE A 106 4.38 -3.13 8.11
CA PHE A 106 3.78 -4.46 8.14
C PHE A 106 3.02 -4.69 6.83
N GLY A 107 3.24 -5.84 6.19
CA GLY A 107 2.61 -6.18 4.91
C GLY A 107 1.76 -7.44 5.02
N ILE A 108 0.54 -7.39 4.46
CA ILE A 108 -0.38 -8.53 4.43
C ILE A 108 -0.58 -8.99 2.99
N CYS A 109 -0.36 -10.29 2.72
CA CYS A 109 -0.50 -10.88 1.38
C CYS A 109 0.35 -10.10 0.35
N ARG A 110 -0.28 -9.45 -0.63
CA ARG A 110 0.38 -8.53 -1.58
C ARG A 110 1.30 -7.52 -0.90
N GLY A 111 0.89 -6.97 0.24
CA GLY A 111 1.70 -5.98 0.96
C GLY A 111 3.08 -6.51 1.37
N LEU A 112 3.18 -7.79 1.76
CA LEU A 112 4.46 -8.43 2.07
C LEU A 112 5.32 -8.59 0.81
N GLN A 113 4.70 -8.95 -0.32
CA GLN A 113 5.39 -9.12 -1.60
C GLN A 113 5.98 -7.78 -2.07
N ILE A 114 5.24 -6.68 -1.96
CA ILE A 114 5.73 -5.34 -2.30
C ILE A 114 6.91 -4.93 -1.42
N ILE A 115 6.86 -5.21 -0.12
CA ILE A 115 7.99 -4.96 0.79
C ILE A 115 9.23 -5.72 0.32
N ASN A 116 9.08 -7.00 -0.07
CA ASN A 116 10.19 -7.80 -0.59
C ASN A 116 10.75 -7.25 -1.91
N VAL A 117 9.89 -6.79 -2.82
CA VAL A 117 10.32 -6.21 -4.11
C VAL A 117 11.06 -4.88 -3.91
N ALA A 118 10.74 -4.12 -2.86
CA ALA A 118 11.30 -2.79 -2.62
C ALA A 118 12.67 -2.76 -1.90
N LEU A 119 13.14 -3.89 -1.37
CA LEU A 119 14.34 -4.01 -0.54
C LEU A 119 15.46 -4.81 -1.22
#